data_AF-A0AAV3UPT7-F1
#
_entry.id   AF-A0AAV3UPT7-F1
#
_cell.length_a   1.000
_cell.length_b   1.000
_cell.length_c   1.000
_cell.angle_alpha   90.00
_cell.angle_beta   90.00
_cell.angle_gamma   90.00
#
_symmetry.space_group_name_H-M   'P 1'
#
loop_
_entity.id
_entity.type
_entity.pdbx_description
1 polymer ?
#
loop_
_entity_poly.entity_id
_entity_poly.type
_entity_poly.pdbx_seq_one_letter_code
_entity_poly.pdbx_strand_id
1 'polypeptide(L)' 'MHIFEGERFSFLHSLQVVVETFTTTGFGLDVPWTSPEMDTFVIIMDLTEVILIFMALSVLIFPLLEDWGRFIGI' A
#
# COMPACT_ATOMS: atom_id res chain seq x y z
N MET A 1 12.56 -5.40 9.54
CA MET A 1 12.48 -6.35 10.67
C MET A 1 13.76 -6.46 11.48
N HIS A 2 14.94 -6.79 10.94
CA HIS A 2 16.14 -7.07 11.76
C HIS A 2 16.51 -6.03 12.84
N ILE A 3 16.35 -4.72 12.59
CA ILE A 3 16.70 -3.67 13.56
C ILE A 3 15.71 -3.58 14.72
N PHE A 4 14.42 -3.81 14.48
CA PHE A 4 13.34 -3.58 15.45
C PHE A 4 12.76 -4.89 16.01
N GLU A 5 12.75 -5.96 15.23
CA GLU A 5 12.23 -7.29 15.59
C GLU A 5 13.34 -8.31 15.90
N GLY A 6 14.61 -8.05 15.51
CA GLY A 6 15.70 -9.05 15.62
C GLY A 6 15.56 -10.27 14.69
N GLU A 7 14.41 -10.42 14.01
CA GLU A 7 14.11 -11.46 13.03
C GLU A 7 14.89 -11.25 11.72
N ARG A 8 15.51 -12.34 11.24
CA ARG A 8 16.24 -12.38 9.96
C ARG A 8 15.34 -12.89 8.84
N PHE A 9 14.52 -12.00 8.30
CA PHE A 9 13.81 -12.26 7.05
C PHE A 9 14.74 -12.08 5.84
N SER A 10 14.52 -12.89 4.80
CA SER A 10 15.20 -12.71 3.52
C SER A 10 14.70 -11.43 2.83
N PHE A 11 15.52 -10.85 1.93
CA PHE A 11 15.11 -9.68 1.14
C PHE A 11 13.82 -9.94 0.35
N LEU A 12 13.67 -11.15 -0.22
CA LEU A 12 12.48 -11.53 -0.97
C LEU A 12 11.23 -11.58 -0.10
N HIS A 13 11.36 -12.03 1.15
CA HIS A 13 10.27 -12.02 2.13
C HIS A 13 9.86 -10.59 2.49
N SER A 14 10.83 -9.70 2.72
CA SER A 14 10.55 -8.28 2.98
C SER A 14 9.88 -7.61 1.77
N LEU A 15 10.27 -7.95 0.54
CA LEU A 15 9.62 -7.45 -0.66
C LEU A 15 8.20 -7.99 -0.81
N GLN A 16 7.97 -9.27 -0.50
CA GLN A 16 6.64 -9.87 -0.50
C GLN A 16 5.71 -9.13 0.46
N VAL A 17 6.15 -8.85 1.68
CA VAL A 17 5.39 -8.07 2.67
C VAL A 17 4.99 -6.68 2.12
N VAL A 18 5.90 -6.01 1.41
CA VAL A 18 5.60 -4.73 0.77
C VAL A 18 4.54 -4.90 -0.32
N VAL A 19 4.68 -5.91 -1.18
CA VAL A 19 3.68 -6.20 -2.22
C VAL A 19 2.32 -6.52 -1.61
N GLU A 20 2.28 -7.36 -0.58
CA GLU A 20 1.05 -7.76 0.12
C GLU A 20 0.34 -6.58 0.78
N THR A 21 1.09 -5.58 1.23
CA THR A 21 0.56 -4.30 1.70
C THR A 21 -0.12 -3.58 0.55
N PHE A 22 0.60 -3.27 -0.53
CA PHE A 22 0.07 -2.54 -1.69
C PHE A 22 -1.09 -3.25 -2.40
N THR A 23 -1.21 -4.57 -2.24
CA THR A 23 -2.32 -5.36 -2.81
C THR A 23 -3.44 -5.63 -1.81
N THR A 24 -3.34 -5.14 -0.58
CA THR A 24 -4.29 -5.39 0.53
C THR A 24 -4.55 -6.88 0.82
N THR A 25 -3.65 -7.76 0.39
CA THR A 25 -3.78 -9.22 0.58
C THR A 25 -3.45 -9.63 2.01
N GLY A 26 -2.79 -8.75 2.78
CA GLY A 26 -2.54 -8.92 4.21
C GLY A 26 -1.24 -9.69 4.52
N PHE A 27 -0.69 -9.42 5.70
CA PHE A 27 0.65 -9.81 6.17
C PHE A 27 0.85 -11.29 6.58
N GLY A 28 -0.06 -12.19 6.22
CA GLY A 28 0.03 -13.61 6.61
C GLY A 28 0.06 -13.86 8.13
N LEU A 29 0.89 -14.82 8.58
CA LEU A 29 1.11 -15.18 9.99
C LEU A 29 2.12 -14.28 10.72
N ASP A 30 2.70 -13.27 10.06
CA ASP A 30 3.73 -12.38 10.64
C ASP A 30 3.10 -11.24 11.49
N VAL A 31 1.87 -11.45 11.96
CA VAL A 31 1.11 -10.50 12.77
C VAL A 31 0.91 -11.08 14.18
N PRO A 32 1.15 -10.30 15.26
CA PRO A 32 1.65 -8.93 15.29
C PRO A 32 3.17 -8.84 15.48
N TRP A 33 3.77 -7.79 14.92
CA TRP A 33 5.13 -7.38 15.24
C TRP A 33 5.25 -7.10 16.74
N THR A 34 6.40 -7.40 17.31
CA THR A 34 6.64 -7.28 18.76
C THR A 34 7.04 -5.86 19.19
N SER A 35 7.50 -5.03 18.25
CA SER A 35 8.00 -3.67 18.51
C SER A 35 7.01 -2.57 18.08
N PRO A 36 6.70 -1.58 18.95
CA PRO A 36 5.82 -0.46 18.61
C PRO A 36 6.30 0.38 17.43
N GLU A 37 7.61 0.41 17.17
CA GLU A 37 8.22 1.09 16.04
C GLU A 37 7.84 0.42 14.71
N MET A 38 7.76 -0.91 14.67
CA MET A 38 7.32 -1.62 13.46
C MET A 38 5.85 -1.37 13.16
N ASP A 39 5.00 -1.41 14.20
CA ASP A 39 3.58 -1.13 14.05
C ASP A 39 3.36 0.28 13.47
N THR A 40 4.09 1.27 14.01
CA THR A 40 4.02 2.65 13.51
C THR A 40 4.49 2.75 12.06
N PHE A 41 5.58 2.07 11.69
CA PHE A 41 6.08 2.05 10.33
C PHE A 41 5.06 1.46 9.34
N VAL A 42 4.42 0.34 9.70
CA VAL A 42 3.40 -0.31 8.87
C VAL A 42 2.17 0.57 8.72
N ILE A 43 1.71 1.21 9.81
CA ILE A 43 0.59 2.16 9.76
C ILE A 43 0.88 3.31 8.78
N ILE A 44 2.10 3.88 8.81
CA ILE A 44 2.48 4.96 7.88
C ILE A 44 2.50 4.46 6.43
N MET A 45 3.00 3.25 6.20
CA MET A 45 3.00 2.64 4.87
C MET A 45 1.57 2.44 4.34
N ASP A 46 0.66 1.92 5.17
CA ASP A 46 -0.76 1.74 4.85
C ASP A 46 -1.48 3.06 4.55
N LEU A 47 -1.22 4.11 5.34
CA LEU A 47 -1.74 5.46 5.06
C LEU A 47 -1.22 6.04 3.74
N THR A 48 0.02 5.71 3.36
CA THR A 48 0.61 6.16 2.10
C THR A 48 -0.13 5.53 0.91
N GLU A 49 -0.54 4.27 1.01
CA GLU A 49 -1.37 3.60 0.00
C GLU A 49 -2.70 4.34 -0.20
N VAL A 50 -3.41 4.63 0.89
CA VAL A 50 -4.69 5.36 0.83
C VAL A 50 -4.54 6.71 0.14
N ILE A 51 -3.47 7.44 0.45
CA ILE A 51 -3.15 8.73 -0.18
C ILE A 51 -2.87 8.53 -1.68
N LEU A 52 -2.10 7.50 -2.07
CA LEU A 52 -1.79 7.20 -3.46
C LEU A 52 -3.03 6.82 -4.26
N ILE A 53 -3.94 6.00 -3.71
CA ILE A 53 -5.21 5.66 -4.37
C ILE A 53 -6.05 6.92 -4.57
N PHE A 54 -6.15 7.78 -3.57
CA PHE A 54 -6.93 9.02 -3.67
C PHE A 54 -6.36 9.96 -4.74
N MET A 55 -5.03 10.07 -4.82
CA MET A 55 -4.35 10.85 -5.86
C MET A 55 -4.52 10.23 -7.24
N ALA A 56 -4.31 8.92 -7.38
CA ALA A 56 -4.47 8.20 -8.64
C ALA A 56 -5.92 8.33 -9.16
N LEU A 57 -6.89 8.12 -8.27
CA LEU A 57 -8.30 8.28 -8.60
C LEU A 57 -8.61 9.71 -9.05
N SER A 58 -8.10 10.71 -8.34
CA SER A 58 -8.31 12.13 -8.70
C SER A 58 -7.72 12.46 -10.08
N VAL A 59 -6.54 11.93 -10.40
CA VAL A 59 -5.88 12.14 -11.70
C VAL A 59 -6.60 11.40 -12.83
N LEU A 60 -7.18 10.22 -12.55
CA LEU A 60 -7.82 9.38 -13.57
C LEU A 60 -9.30 9.72 -13.81
N ILE A 61 -10.05 10.17 -12.80
CA ILE A 61 -11.49 10.44 -12.92
C ILE A 61 -11.78 11.55 -13.94
N PHE A 62 -11.10 12.69 -13.85
CA PHE A 62 -11.37 13.83 -14.74
C PHE A 62 -11.19 13.47 -16.23
N PRO A 63 -10.05 12.91 -16.68
CA PRO A 63 -9.87 12.54 -18.07
C PRO A 63 -10.83 11.45 -18.53
N LEU A 64 -11.18 10.49 -17.66
CA LEU A 64 -12.18 9.47 -17.99
C LEU A 64 -13.57 10.07 -18.21
N LEU A 65 -13.97 11.05 -17.40
CA LEU A 65 -15.25 11.75 -17.55
C LEU A 65 -15.28 12.62 -18.82
N GLU A 66 -14.18 13.32 -19.13
CA GLU A 66 -14.05 14.12 -20.36
C GLU A 66 -14.08 13.26 -21.62
N ASP A 67 -13.33 12.15 -21.64
CA ASP A 67 -13.34 11.19 -22.75
C ASP A 67 -14.72 10.56 -22.94
N TRP A 68 -15.40 10.23 -21.84
CA TRP A 68 -16.75 9.67 -21.89
C TRP A 68 -17.76 10.68 -22.42
N GLY A 69 -17.70 11.95 -21.98
CA GLY A 69 -18.50 13.07 -22.51
C GLY A 69 -18.29 13.27 -24.01
N ARG A 70 -17.03 13.28 -24.47
CA ARG A 70 -16.67 13.35 -25.89
C ARG A 70 -17.24 12.19 -26.70
N PHE A 71 -17.28 10.98 -26.13
CA PHE A 71 -17.85 9.80 -26.79
C PHE A 71 -19.38 9.87 -26.95
N ILE A 72 -20.08 10.42 -25.95
CA ILE A 72 -21.55 10.55 -25.95
C ILE A 72 -22.06 11.87 -26.56
N GLY A 73 -21.16 12.76 -26.98
CA GLY A 73 -21.49 14.01 -27.68
C GLY A 73 -22.06 15.11 -26.78
N ILE A 74 -21.71 15.11 -25.50
CA ILE A 74 -22.07 16.16 -24.51
C ILE A 74 -20.83 16.98 -24.16
#